data_AF-A0A6P9E6C1-F1
#
_entry.id   AF-A0A6P9E6C1-F1
#
_cell.length_a   1.000
_cell.length_b   1.000
_cell.length_c   1.000
_cell.angle_alpha   90.00
_cell.angle_beta   90.00
_cell.angle_gamma   90.00
#
_symmetry.space_group_name_H-M   'P 1'
#
loop_
_entity.id
_entity.type
_entity.pdbx_description
1 polymer ?
#
loop_
_entity_poly.entity_id
_entity_poly.type
_entity_poly.pdbx_seq_one_letter_code
_entity_poly.pdbx_strand_id
1 'polypeptide(L)'
;MAARDGHHHNHVKKIPLFPLLSLLCFASIFLVLSLSRKTSSNPLLSHQSFQFGQSPVPDPNVALGGSCDYSDGAWIYDHQPRSARYDGSCKEIFKGWNCISNNKSNGWELTKWRWKPRRCDLPLFDPVYFLEKYRNTNIGFVGDSLNRNMFISLFCTLKRVSSEVKKWRPAGADRGFTFLNYNLTIAYHRTNLLARYGRWSANANGGVLESLGFKEGFRLDVDVPEGTWAGAPAFHDILIFNTGHWWWAPSKFDPVKSPMLFFKKDHPVIPPIPPDVGLDMVLKHMVLFIKKNLRPGAIKFFRTQSPRHFEGGDWNQGGTCQRLQPLSPEQVEGLFSLKNNGTNVEARLVNCHLKKALKRPVLKTLEPGLSMQPDLTKKRKKKERKKKG
;
A
#
# COMPACT_ATOMS: atom_id res chain seq x y z
N MET A 1 32.21 -77.19 -50.85
CA MET A 1 33.47 -76.71 -51.44
C MET A 1 33.18 -75.47 -52.27
N ALA A 2 33.70 -74.31 -51.87
CA ALA A 2 34.24 -73.23 -52.71
C ALA A 2 34.44 -71.98 -51.86
N ALA A 3 35.55 -71.29 -52.11
CA ALA A 3 36.24 -70.38 -51.20
C ALA A 3 35.60 -68.99 -51.07
N ARG A 4 35.91 -68.34 -49.93
CA ARG A 4 35.82 -66.90 -49.70
C ARG A 4 37.03 -66.22 -50.34
N ASP A 5 36.79 -65.14 -51.08
CA ASP A 5 37.78 -64.11 -51.35
C ASP A 5 37.37 -62.81 -50.65
N GLY A 6 38.34 -62.19 -49.98
CA GLY A 6 38.20 -60.96 -49.23
C GLY A 6 38.71 -59.75 -50.02
N HIS A 7 38.03 -58.62 -49.86
CA HIS A 7 38.53 -57.32 -50.30
C HIS A 7 38.78 -56.41 -49.09
N HIS A 8 40.03 -55.98 -48.94
CA HIS A 8 40.49 -54.95 -48.01
C HIS A 8 40.04 -53.55 -48.48
N HIS A 9 39.44 -52.76 -47.59
CA HIS A 9 39.25 -51.31 -47.78
C HIS A 9 40.16 -50.52 -46.81
N ASN A 10 41.01 -49.67 -47.39
CA ASN A 10 41.85 -48.70 -46.70
C ASN A 10 41.01 -47.54 -46.12
N HIS A 11 41.13 -47.27 -44.83
CA HIS A 11 40.47 -46.15 -44.15
C HIS A 11 41.40 -44.93 -44.10
N VAL A 12 41.11 -43.88 -44.89
CA VAL A 12 41.72 -42.55 -44.74
C VAL A 12 40.99 -41.79 -43.65
N LYS A 13 41.69 -41.42 -42.57
CA LYS A 13 41.13 -40.63 -41.45
C LYS A 13 40.88 -39.18 -41.90
N LYS A 14 39.61 -38.77 -41.96
CA LYS A 14 39.21 -37.36 -42.11
C LYS A 14 39.25 -36.67 -40.75
N ILE A 15 40.05 -35.61 -40.63
CA ILE A 15 40.10 -34.75 -39.44
C ILE A 15 38.81 -33.88 -39.43
N PRO A 16 38.05 -33.83 -38.34
CA PRO A 16 36.83 -33.02 -38.30
C PRO A 16 37.19 -31.53 -38.26
N LEU A 17 36.64 -30.74 -39.18
CA LEU A 17 36.79 -29.27 -39.26
C LEU A 17 36.00 -28.50 -38.19
N PHE A 18 35.10 -29.18 -37.48
CA PHE A 18 34.18 -28.58 -36.52
C PHE A 18 34.83 -27.88 -35.29
N PRO A 19 35.89 -28.42 -34.65
CA PRO A 19 36.50 -27.78 -33.49
C PRO A 19 37.31 -26.52 -33.87
N LEU A 20 37.87 -26.47 -35.07
CA LEU A 20 38.60 -25.30 -35.59
C LEU A 20 37.67 -24.09 -35.83
N LEU A 21 36.47 -24.34 -36.38
CA LEU A 21 35.49 -23.29 -36.62
C LEU A 21 34.94 -22.69 -35.31
N SER A 22 34.77 -23.53 -34.29
CA SER A 22 34.34 -23.10 -32.95
C SER A 22 35.37 -22.19 -32.28
N LEU A 23 36.65 -22.58 -32.32
CA LEU A 23 37.76 -21.77 -31.78
C LEU A 23 37.87 -20.39 -32.45
N LEU A 24 37.69 -20.32 -33.76
CA LEU A 24 37.70 -19.05 -34.50
C LEU A 24 36.53 -18.14 -34.11
N CYS A 25 35.34 -18.70 -33.85
CA CYS A 25 34.19 -17.92 -33.39
C CYS A 25 34.42 -17.35 -31.98
N PHE A 26 34.97 -18.14 -31.06
CA PHE A 26 35.28 -17.65 -29.71
C PHE A 26 36.35 -16.56 -29.71
N ALA A 27 37.39 -16.71 -30.53
CA ALA A 27 38.44 -15.68 -30.67
C ALA A 27 37.88 -14.36 -31.23
N SER A 28 36.98 -14.43 -32.22
CA SER A 28 36.32 -13.25 -32.80
C SER A 28 35.46 -12.50 -31.78
N ILE A 29 34.64 -13.21 -30.99
CA ILE A 29 33.80 -12.61 -29.94
C ILE A 29 34.68 -11.94 -28.87
N PHE A 30 35.79 -12.57 -28.48
CA PHE A 30 36.70 -12.04 -27.48
C PHE A 30 37.39 -10.74 -27.95
N LEU A 31 37.78 -10.67 -29.24
CA LEU A 31 38.33 -9.47 -29.86
C LEU A 31 37.31 -8.32 -29.91
N VAL A 32 36.06 -8.58 -30.31
CA VAL A 32 34.99 -7.58 -30.36
C VAL A 32 34.69 -7.01 -28.96
N LEU A 33 34.62 -7.87 -27.94
CA LEU A 33 34.40 -7.43 -26.56
C LEU A 33 35.60 -6.64 -25.98
N SER A 34 36.82 -6.95 -26.42
CA SER A 34 38.03 -6.24 -26.00
C SER A 34 38.14 -4.86 -26.65
N LEU A 35 37.74 -4.74 -27.91
CA LEU A 35 37.65 -3.47 -28.64
C LEU A 35 36.52 -2.58 -28.07
N SER A 36 35.42 -3.17 -27.63
CA SER A 36 34.28 -2.45 -27.03
C SER A 36 34.57 -1.87 -25.63
N ARG A 37 35.62 -2.32 -24.94
CA ARG A 37 36.02 -1.75 -23.64
C ARG A 37 36.88 -0.48 -23.74
N LYS A 38 37.37 -0.12 -24.94
CA LYS A 38 38.21 1.08 -25.14
C LYS A 38 37.46 2.34 -25.57
N THR A 39 36.13 2.31 -25.65
CA THR A 39 35.30 3.48 -25.98
C THR A 39 34.17 3.66 -24.96
N SER A 40 34.52 4.12 -23.76
CA SER A 40 33.57 4.85 -22.91
C SER A 40 34.14 6.24 -22.67
N SER A 41 33.87 7.13 -23.62
CA SER A 41 34.00 8.57 -23.45
C SER A 41 33.08 9.04 -22.31
N ASN A 42 33.63 9.85 -21.41
CA ASN A 42 32.86 10.57 -20.40
C ASN A 42 31.78 11.44 -21.08
N PRO A 43 30.50 11.36 -20.69
CA PRO A 43 29.54 12.38 -21.08
C PRO A 43 29.83 13.63 -20.23
N LEU A 44 30.31 14.67 -20.90
CA LEU A 44 30.31 16.04 -20.38
C LEU A 44 28.85 16.46 -20.16
N LEU A 45 28.37 16.30 -18.94
CA LEU A 45 27.05 16.79 -18.56
C LEU A 45 27.17 18.31 -18.36
N SER A 46 26.53 19.06 -19.26
CA SER A 46 26.30 20.50 -19.13
C SER A 46 25.74 20.80 -17.74
N HIS A 47 26.52 21.49 -16.91
CA HIS A 47 26.03 22.15 -15.71
C HIS A 47 25.13 23.31 -16.16
N GLN A 48 23.84 23.05 -16.37
CA GLN A 48 22.85 24.11 -16.26
C GLN A 48 22.77 24.49 -14.78
N SER A 49 23.36 25.63 -14.46
CA SER A 49 23.16 26.33 -13.20
C SER A 49 21.68 26.69 -13.06
N PHE A 50 20.91 25.83 -12.40
CA PHE A 50 19.62 26.22 -11.85
C PHE A 50 19.88 27.28 -10.79
N GLN A 51 19.58 28.54 -11.12
CA GLN A 51 19.53 29.61 -10.14
C GLN A 51 18.52 29.21 -9.05
N PHE A 52 19.03 29.04 -7.83
CA PHE A 52 18.22 28.92 -6.64
C PHE A 52 17.40 30.20 -6.48
N GLY A 53 16.12 30.15 -6.85
CA GLY A 53 15.14 31.10 -6.35
C GLY A 53 15.10 30.95 -4.83
N GLN A 54 15.60 31.96 -4.12
CA GLN A 54 15.49 32.06 -2.67
C GLN A 54 14.03 31.83 -2.27
N SER A 55 13.77 30.80 -1.46
CA SER A 55 12.49 30.70 -0.77
C SER A 55 12.33 31.95 0.10
N PRO A 56 11.15 32.59 0.14
CA PRO A 56 10.93 33.71 1.03
C PRO A 56 11.20 33.26 2.46
N VAL A 57 12.13 33.95 3.12
CA VAL A 57 12.29 33.90 4.58
C VAL A 57 10.92 34.20 5.18
N PRO A 58 10.41 33.40 6.14
CA PRO A 58 9.13 33.69 6.77
C PRO A 58 9.19 35.07 7.41
N ASP A 59 8.23 35.93 7.05
CA ASP A 59 8.04 37.24 7.66
C ASP A 59 7.93 37.09 9.19
N PRO A 60 8.78 37.75 9.99
CA PRO A 60 8.79 37.63 11.44
C PRO A 60 7.52 38.18 12.13
N ASN A 61 6.57 38.72 11.37
CA ASN A 61 5.32 39.30 11.90
C ASN A 61 4.09 38.38 11.85
N VAL A 62 4.21 37.09 11.50
CA VAL A 62 3.11 36.13 11.72
C VAL A 62 3.18 35.61 13.16
N ALA A 63 2.35 36.21 14.01
CA ALA A 63 2.19 35.92 15.42
C ALA A 63 2.33 34.43 15.80
N LEU A 64 3.12 34.18 16.84
CA LEU A 64 3.27 32.91 17.55
C LEU A 64 1.92 32.46 18.15
N GLY A 65 1.54 31.19 17.99
CA GLY A 65 0.64 30.56 18.98
C GLY A 65 -0.46 29.60 18.52
N GLY A 66 -0.19 28.69 17.57
CA GLY A 66 -1.07 27.54 17.35
C GLY A 66 -0.44 26.50 16.44
N SER A 67 -0.44 25.22 16.85
CA SER A 67 -0.14 24.12 15.94
C SER A 67 -1.19 24.11 14.82
N CYS A 68 -0.79 24.13 13.55
CA CYS A 68 -1.77 24.03 12.47
C CYS A 68 -2.50 22.68 12.52
N ASP A 69 -3.82 22.74 12.54
CA ASP A 69 -4.66 21.58 12.33
C ASP A 69 -4.74 21.28 10.83
N TYR A 70 -3.91 20.35 10.37
CA TYR A 70 -3.89 19.91 8.97
C TYR A 70 -5.13 19.07 8.58
N SER A 71 -5.98 18.69 9.53
CA SER A 71 -7.22 17.93 9.28
C SER A 71 -8.44 18.81 9.01
N ASP A 72 -8.40 20.09 9.40
CA ASP A 72 -9.44 21.09 9.07
C ASP A 72 -9.04 21.91 7.84
N GLY A 73 -9.82 21.80 6.78
CA GLY A 73 -9.53 22.42 5.49
C GLY A 73 -10.57 22.06 4.44
N ALA A 74 -10.21 22.33 3.19
CA ALA A 74 -11.04 22.01 2.04
C ALA A 74 -10.17 21.54 0.86
N TRP A 75 -10.78 20.76 -0.03
CA TRP A 75 -10.21 20.54 -1.34
C TRP A 75 -10.37 21.78 -2.21
N ILE A 76 -9.27 22.20 -2.81
CA ILE A 76 -9.26 23.27 -3.79
C ILE A 76 -8.71 22.74 -5.11
N TYR A 77 -9.25 23.27 -6.19
CA TYR A 77 -8.83 22.91 -7.53
C TYR A 77 -7.58 23.73 -7.92
N ASP A 78 -6.52 23.02 -8.30
CA ASP A 78 -5.27 23.60 -8.75
C ASP A 78 -5.25 23.67 -10.28
N HIS A 79 -5.49 24.86 -10.82
CA HIS A 79 -5.55 25.09 -12.27
C HIS A 79 -4.19 24.88 -12.95
N GLN A 80 -3.08 25.05 -12.22
CA GLN A 80 -1.72 24.98 -12.76
C GLN A 80 -0.79 24.27 -11.75
N PRO A 81 -0.94 22.94 -11.61
CA PRO A 81 -0.10 22.19 -10.68
C PRO A 81 1.36 22.25 -11.13
N ARG A 82 2.24 22.75 -10.24
CA ARG A 82 3.69 22.88 -10.51
C ARG A 82 4.37 21.56 -10.87
N SER A 83 3.81 20.42 -10.47
CA SER A 83 4.26 19.10 -10.88
C SER A 83 3.10 18.10 -10.88
N ALA A 84 3.17 17.11 -11.77
CA ALA A 84 2.20 16.02 -11.78
C ALA A 84 2.31 15.20 -10.48
N ARG A 85 1.29 15.24 -9.63
CA ARG A 85 1.23 14.46 -8.37
C ARG A 85 1.12 12.95 -8.64
N TYR A 86 0.53 12.60 -9.78
CA TYR A 86 0.29 11.25 -10.24
C TYR A 86 0.20 11.27 -11.77
N ASP A 87 1.05 10.50 -12.43
CA ASP A 87 1.15 10.43 -13.91
C ASP A 87 0.90 9.02 -14.45
N GLY A 88 0.69 8.04 -13.56
CA GLY A 88 0.52 6.63 -13.92
C GLY A 88 1.78 5.93 -14.44
N SER A 89 2.97 6.55 -14.41
CA SER A 89 4.19 5.96 -14.98
C SER A 89 4.82 4.89 -14.07
N CYS A 90 4.57 4.96 -12.76
CA CYS A 90 5.20 4.09 -11.78
C CYS A 90 4.73 2.62 -11.86
N LYS A 91 5.65 1.72 -12.19
CA LYS A 91 5.40 0.27 -12.41
C LYS A 91 4.92 -0.50 -11.16
N GLU A 92 5.12 0.06 -9.96
CA GLU A 92 4.66 -0.57 -8.71
C GLU A 92 3.15 -0.35 -8.45
N ILE A 93 2.53 0.58 -9.17
CA ILE A 93 1.08 0.71 -9.20
C ILE A 93 0.50 -0.52 -9.90
N PHE A 94 -0.45 -1.20 -9.24
CA PHE A 94 -1.12 -2.33 -9.85
C PHE A 94 -1.84 -1.87 -11.13
N LYS A 95 -1.60 -2.56 -12.26
CA LYS A 95 -2.15 -2.18 -13.58
C LYS A 95 -3.64 -1.90 -13.53
N GLY A 96 -4.41 -2.70 -12.80
CA GLY A 96 -5.85 -2.51 -12.70
C GLY A 96 -6.33 -1.31 -11.89
N TRP A 97 -5.45 -0.62 -11.15
CA TRP A 97 -5.75 0.56 -10.32
C TRP A 97 -5.12 1.85 -10.86
N ASN A 98 -4.34 1.74 -11.94
CA ASN A 98 -3.71 2.88 -12.58
C ASN A 98 -4.74 3.62 -13.45
N CYS A 99 -5.37 4.66 -12.92
CA CYS A 99 -6.44 5.39 -13.61
C CYS A 99 -5.99 6.00 -14.94
N ILE A 100 -4.80 6.61 -14.98
CA ILE A 100 -4.25 7.21 -16.20
C ILE A 100 -3.98 6.13 -17.24
N SER A 101 -3.23 5.07 -16.90
CA SER A 101 -2.93 3.99 -17.85
C SER A 101 -4.14 3.17 -18.27
N ASN A 102 -5.25 3.21 -17.52
CA ASN A 102 -6.51 2.57 -17.90
C ASN A 102 -7.46 3.52 -18.65
N ASN A 103 -7.01 4.71 -19.05
CA ASN A 103 -7.80 5.70 -19.76
C ASN A 103 -9.12 6.05 -19.02
N LYS A 104 -9.07 6.18 -17.69
CA LYS A 104 -10.21 6.69 -16.93
C LYS A 104 -10.45 8.14 -17.38
N SER A 105 -11.64 8.41 -17.91
CA SER A 105 -12.00 9.69 -18.55
C SER A 105 -11.70 10.92 -17.70
N ASN A 106 -11.99 10.86 -16.40
CA ASN A 106 -11.73 11.95 -15.46
C ASN A 106 -10.39 11.84 -14.71
N GLY A 107 -9.55 10.85 -15.01
CA GLY A 107 -8.36 10.53 -14.19
C GLY A 107 -7.38 11.70 -14.02
N TRP A 108 -7.12 12.47 -15.08
CA TRP A 108 -6.25 13.65 -15.03
C TRP A 108 -6.85 14.79 -14.20
N GLU A 109 -8.16 15.01 -14.31
CA GLU A 109 -8.88 16.04 -13.57
C GLU A 109 -8.82 15.80 -12.05
N LEU A 110 -8.88 14.53 -11.61
CA LEU A 110 -8.76 14.20 -10.18
C LEU A 110 -7.39 14.57 -9.60
N THR A 111 -6.32 14.59 -10.41
CA THR A 111 -4.96 14.91 -9.93
C THR A 111 -4.75 16.38 -9.63
N LYS A 112 -5.64 17.25 -10.12
CA LYS A 112 -5.59 18.70 -9.95
C LYS A 112 -6.15 19.16 -8.60
N TRP A 113 -6.87 18.30 -7.88
CA TRP A 113 -7.34 18.65 -6.54
C TRP A 113 -6.23 18.54 -5.50
N ARG A 114 -6.14 19.53 -4.61
CA ARG A 114 -5.24 19.50 -3.44
C ARG A 114 -5.96 19.93 -2.17
N TRP A 115 -5.51 19.41 -1.04
CA TRP A 115 -5.98 19.82 0.27
C TRP A 115 -5.34 21.15 0.68
N LYS A 116 -6.16 22.09 1.16
CA LYS A 116 -5.71 23.35 1.77
C LYS A 116 -6.26 23.41 3.21
N PRO A 117 -5.39 23.34 4.23
CA PRO A 117 -5.80 23.59 5.61
C PRO A 117 -6.44 24.98 5.73
N ARG A 118 -7.43 25.13 6.61
CA ARG A 118 -8.23 26.35 6.71
C ARG A 118 -7.41 27.55 7.22
N ARG A 119 -6.51 27.28 8.17
CA ARG A 119 -5.80 28.29 8.97
C ARG A 119 -4.30 28.33 8.73
N CYS A 120 -3.79 27.56 7.77
CA CYS A 120 -2.39 27.58 7.41
C CYS A 120 -2.16 27.03 5.99
N ASP A 121 -0.94 27.18 5.50
CA ASP A 121 -0.53 26.55 4.25
C ASP A 121 0.03 25.15 4.49
N LEU A 122 -0.29 24.23 3.58
CA LEU A 122 0.36 22.93 3.48
C LEU A 122 1.47 23.05 2.42
N PRO A 123 2.76 22.96 2.80
CA PRO A 123 3.86 23.02 1.86
C PRO A 123 3.75 21.95 0.79
N LEU A 124 4.21 22.26 -0.43
CA LEU A 124 4.33 21.26 -1.48
C LEU A 124 5.30 20.16 -1.04
N PHE A 125 4.95 18.92 -1.38
CA PHE A 125 5.81 17.79 -1.09
C PHE A 125 7.05 17.83 -1.98
N ASP A 126 8.21 18.08 -1.37
CA ASP A 126 9.51 17.98 -2.02
C ASP A 126 10.11 16.58 -1.75
N PRO A 127 10.21 15.71 -2.78
CA PRO A 127 10.74 14.37 -2.62
C PRO A 127 12.24 14.34 -2.34
N VAL A 128 13.01 15.33 -2.82
CA VAL A 128 14.46 15.40 -2.55
C VAL A 128 14.66 15.79 -1.10
N TYR A 129 14.00 16.86 -0.65
CA TYR A 129 14.04 17.25 0.76
C TYR A 129 13.56 16.12 1.69
N PHE A 130 12.52 15.37 1.30
CA PHE A 130 12.07 14.22 2.09
C PHE A 130 13.14 13.14 2.21
N LEU A 131 13.79 12.76 1.10
CA LEU A 131 14.85 11.75 1.11
C LEU A 131 16.05 12.19 1.98
N GLU A 132 16.43 13.47 1.89
CA GLU A 132 17.50 14.07 2.70
C GLU A 132 17.14 14.09 4.19
N LYS A 133 15.95 14.57 4.53
CA LYS A 133 15.48 14.73 5.90
C LYS A 133 15.35 13.39 6.64
N TYR A 134 14.92 12.35 5.94
CA TYR A 134 14.67 11.03 6.51
C TYR A 134 15.75 10.02 6.13
N ARG A 135 16.99 10.47 5.91
CA ARG A 135 18.13 9.56 5.77
C ARG A 135 18.22 8.60 6.96
N ASN A 136 18.72 7.39 6.72
CA ASN A 136 18.92 6.36 7.75
C ASN A 136 17.65 5.99 8.54
N THR A 137 16.47 6.14 7.94
CA THR A 137 15.18 5.91 8.59
C THR A 137 14.45 4.73 7.93
N ASN A 138 13.75 3.93 8.72
CA ASN A 138 12.86 2.88 8.26
C ASN A 138 11.39 3.27 8.52
N ILE A 139 10.57 3.33 7.46
CA ILE A 139 9.15 3.71 7.51
C ILE A 139 8.28 2.51 7.18
N GLY A 140 7.43 2.09 8.12
CA GLY A 140 6.52 0.95 7.97
C GLY A 140 5.05 1.38 7.86
N PHE A 141 4.39 0.93 6.80
CA PHE A 141 2.93 1.02 6.63
C PHE A 141 2.31 -0.32 7.02
N VAL A 142 1.50 -0.33 8.08
CA VAL A 142 0.92 -1.56 8.64
C VAL A 142 -0.59 -1.49 8.54
N GLY A 143 -1.22 -2.33 7.73
CA GLY A 143 -2.67 -2.30 7.62
C GLY A 143 -3.25 -2.85 6.33
N ASP A 144 -4.40 -2.32 5.96
CA ASP A 144 -5.20 -2.79 4.83
C ASP A 144 -4.76 -2.17 3.49
N SER A 145 -5.59 -2.35 2.45
CA SER A 145 -5.35 -1.84 1.11
C SER A 145 -5.15 -0.31 1.01
N LEU A 146 -5.65 0.48 1.95
CA LEU A 146 -5.41 1.92 1.94
C LEU A 146 -3.97 2.26 2.32
N ASN A 147 -3.40 1.57 3.31
CA ASN A 147 -1.98 1.73 3.64
C ASN A 147 -1.09 1.23 2.51
N ARG A 148 -1.49 0.17 1.80
CA ARG A 148 -0.82 -0.22 0.55
C ARG A 148 -0.81 0.93 -0.47
N ASN A 149 -1.92 1.63 -0.63
CA ASN A 149 -1.99 2.76 -1.57
C ASN A 149 -1.11 3.93 -1.13
N MET A 150 -1.09 4.26 0.17
CA MET A 150 -0.22 5.31 0.72
C MET A 150 1.26 4.96 0.56
N PHE A 151 1.65 3.72 0.86
CA PHE A 151 3.00 3.20 0.65
C PHE A 151 3.45 3.31 -0.80
N ILE A 152 2.62 2.85 -1.75
CA ILE A 152 2.94 2.93 -3.19
C ILE A 152 2.99 4.38 -3.66
N SER A 153 2.11 5.25 -3.17
CA SER A 153 2.11 6.68 -3.50
C SER A 153 3.43 7.34 -3.09
N LEU A 154 3.87 7.12 -1.85
CA LEU A 154 5.14 7.65 -1.36
C LEU A 154 6.31 7.08 -2.17
N PHE A 155 6.38 5.76 -2.32
CA PHE A 155 7.41 5.10 -3.12
C PHE A 155 7.55 5.71 -4.51
N CYS A 156 6.45 5.81 -5.25
CA CYS A 156 6.44 6.30 -6.63
C CYS A 156 6.87 7.77 -6.70
N THR A 157 6.52 8.58 -5.71
CA THR A 157 6.94 9.98 -5.64
C THR A 157 8.45 10.11 -5.45
N LEU A 158 9.02 9.34 -4.51
CA LEU A 158 10.46 9.35 -4.24
C LEU A 158 11.28 8.73 -5.39
N LYS A 159 10.75 7.68 -6.03
CA LYS A 159 11.41 6.96 -7.14
C LYS A 159 11.67 7.85 -8.37
N ARG A 160 10.94 8.96 -8.52
CA ARG A 160 11.13 9.93 -9.60
C ARG A 160 12.45 10.70 -9.50
N VAL A 161 12.96 10.89 -8.29
CA VAL A 161 14.18 11.66 -8.03
C VAL A 161 15.35 10.80 -7.54
N SER A 162 15.13 9.49 -7.34
CA SER A 162 16.16 8.54 -6.94
C SER A 162 16.02 7.21 -7.66
N SER A 163 17.00 6.86 -8.49
CA SER A 163 16.97 5.66 -9.33
C SER A 163 17.43 4.40 -8.59
N GLU A 164 18.41 4.51 -7.70
CA GLU A 164 19.03 3.37 -7.01
C GLU A 164 18.17 2.87 -5.84
N VAL A 165 17.46 1.76 -6.08
CA VAL A 165 16.52 1.21 -5.12
C VAL A 165 16.62 -0.32 -5.05
N LYS A 166 16.82 -0.85 -3.84
CA LYS A 166 16.77 -2.28 -3.56
C LYS A 166 15.37 -2.69 -3.13
N LYS A 167 14.77 -3.68 -3.81
CA LYS A 167 13.49 -4.28 -3.43
C LYS A 167 13.72 -5.50 -2.53
N TRP A 168 13.07 -5.57 -1.38
CA TRP A 168 13.15 -6.71 -0.47
C TRP A 168 11.97 -6.74 0.53
N ARG A 169 12.00 -7.62 1.53
CA ARG A 169 10.92 -7.82 2.52
C ARG A 169 11.45 -7.70 3.96
N PRO A 170 11.64 -6.48 4.48
CA PRO A 170 12.11 -6.27 5.86
C PRO A 170 11.09 -6.72 6.90
N ALA A 171 11.55 -7.35 7.98
CA ALA A 171 10.75 -7.61 9.19
C ALA A 171 9.37 -8.25 8.95
N GLY A 172 9.28 -9.19 7.99
CA GLY A 172 8.03 -9.88 7.65
C GLY A 172 7.11 -9.13 6.68
N ALA A 173 7.51 -7.95 6.19
CA ALA A 173 6.72 -7.16 5.24
C ALA A 173 6.40 -7.93 3.95
N ASP A 174 5.20 -7.70 3.41
CA ASP A 174 4.82 -8.17 2.08
C ASP A 174 5.71 -7.57 0.97
N ARG A 175 6.11 -6.31 1.17
CA ARG A 175 6.87 -5.52 0.19
C ARG A 175 7.65 -4.41 0.89
N GLY A 176 8.89 -4.17 0.46
CA GLY A 176 9.69 -3.03 0.89
C GLY A 176 10.74 -2.61 -0.14
N PHE A 177 11.22 -1.39 0.02
CA PHE A 177 12.19 -0.74 -0.85
C PHE A 177 13.17 0.08 -0.02
N THR A 178 14.45 -0.02 -0.32
CA THR A 178 15.50 0.84 0.27
C THR A 178 16.10 1.72 -0.80
N PHE A 179 16.01 3.04 -0.62
CA PHE A 179 16.69 4.04 -1.43
C PHE A 179 18.15 4.11 -0.98
N LEU A 180 19.06 3.50 -1.75
CA LEU A 180 20.41 3.16 -1.30
C LEU A 180 21.22 4.40 -0.90
N ASN A 181 21.17 5.45 -1.73
CA ASN A 181 21.89 6.70 -1.50
C ASN A 181 21.49 7.44 -0.23
N TYR A 182 20.31 7.14 0.32
CA TYR A 182 19.75 7.78 1.50
C TYR A 182 19.67 6.85 2.70
N ASN A 183 19.91 5.55 2.48
CA ASN A 183 19.65 4.49 3.45
C ASN A 183 18.23 4.62 4.08
N LEU A 184 17.25 5.03 3.26
CA LEU A 184 15.85 5.14 3.66
C LEU A 184 15.11 3.89 3.20
N THR A 185 14.53 3.13 4.13
CA THR A 185 13.65 2.01 3.81
C THR A 185 12.21 2.40 3.99
N ILE A 186 11.36 2.01 3.04
CA ILE A 186 9.91 2.03 3.21
C ILE A 186 9.36 0.61 3.03
N ALA A 187 8.42 0.19 3.88
CA ALA A 187 7.85 -1.15 3.83
C ALA A 187 6.35 -1.16 4.07
N TYR A 188 5.67 -2.17 3.53
CA TYR A 188 4.24 -2.42 3.73
C TYR A 188 4.04 -3.82 4.32
N HIS A 189 3.39 -3.87 5.48
CA HIS A 189 2.98 -5.07 6.18
C HIS A 189 1.45 -5.18 6.08
N ARG A 190 0.98 -6.20 5.36
CA ARG A 190 -0.43 -6.38 5.08
C ARG A 190 -1.12 -7.04 6.26
N THR A 191 -2.02 -6.29 6.89
CA THR A 191 -2.92 -6.84 7.89
C THR A 191 -4.26 -6.13 7.84
N ASN A 192 -5.32 -6.84 7.45
CA ASN A 192 -6.63 -6.17 7.28
C ASN A 192 -7.27 -5.82 8.63
N LEU A 193 -7.01 -6.64 9.65
CA LEU A 193 -7.66 -6.58 10.97
C LEU A 193 -6.67 -6.29 12.10
N LEU A 194 -5.36 -6.15 11.82
CA LEU A 194 -4.26 -6.01 12.80
C LEU A 194 -4.02 -7.26 13.68
N ALA A 195 -5.07 -8.00 14.04
CA ALA A 195 -4.99 -9.26 14.77
C ALA A 195 -4.82 -10.48 13.86
N ARG A 196 -4.23 -11.55 14.39
CA ARG A 196 -4.19 -12.86 13.75
C ARG A 196 -5.62 -13.33 13.48
N TYR A 197 -5.88 -13.79 12.26
CA TYR A 197 -7.17 -14.33 11.89
C TYR A 197 -7.04 -15.46 10.88
N GLY A 198 -7.99 -16.38 10.89
CA GLY A 198 -8.00 -17.55 10.02
C GLY A 198 -9.36 -18.25 10.00
N ARG A 199 -9.52 -19.22 9.10
CA ARG A 199 -10.73 -20.04 9.07
C ARG A 199 -10.85 -20.84 10.37
N TRP A 200 -12.07 -20.94 10.86
CA TRP A 200 -12.44 -21.79 11.99
C TRP A 200 -13.57 -22.72 11.54
N SER A 201 -13.52 -23.96 11.99
CA SER A 201 -14.54 -24.99 11.77
C SER A 201 -14.75 -25.76 13.06
N ALA A 202 -15.98 -26.18 13.30
CA ALA A 202 -16.35 -26.97 14.46
C ALA A 202 -15.50 -28.24 14.58
N ASN A 203 -15.16 -28.59 15.81
CA ASN A 203 -14.50 -29.84 16.14
C ASN A 203 -15.54 -30.95 16.39
N ALA A 204 -15.24 -32.19 16.00
CA ALA A 204 -16.05 -33.36 16.29
C ALA A 204 -16.24 -33.60 17.80
N ASN A 205 -15.27 -33.19 18.62
CA ASN A 205 -15.33 -33.29 20.08
C ASN A 205 -16.22 -32.21 20.72
N GLY A 206 -16.75 -31.27 19.92
CA GLY A 206 -17.55 -30.14 20.39
C GLY A 206 -16.74 -29.09 21.16
N GLY A 207 -17.45 -28.05 21.57
CA GLY A 207 -16.92 -26.89 22.27
C GLY A 207 -18.02 -25.87 22.55
N VAL A 208 -17.67 -24.76 23.21
CA VAL A 208 -18.66 -23.73 23.59
C VAL A 208 -19.24 -23.03 22.35
N LEU A 209 -18.50 -22.93 21.25
CA LEU A 209 -19.03 -22.32 20.02
C LEU A 209 -19.98 -23.29 19.29
N GLU A 210 -19.66 -24.58 19.29
CA GLU A 210 -20.48 -25.63 18.72
C GLU A 210 -21.81 -25.77 19.48
N SER A 211 -21.79 -25.68 20.81
CA SER A 211 -23.03 -25.71 21.62
C SER A 211 -23.92 -24.48 21.39
N LEU A 212 -23.34 -23.37 20.92
CA LEU A 212 -24.06 -22.18 20.45
C LEU A 212 -24.49 -22.27 18.99
N GLY A 213 -24.22 -23.39 18.30
CA GLY A 213 -24.66 -23.66 16.94
C GLY A 213 -23.70 -23.20 15.84
N PHE A 214 -22.51 -22.69 16.16
CA PHE A 214 -21.52 -22.32 15.14
C PHE A 214 -20.87 -23.57 14.53
N LYS A 215 -20.93 -23.67 13.20
CA LYS A 215 -20.31 -24.78 12.43
C LYS A 215 -19.01 -24.37 11.74
N GLU A 216 -18.94 -23.12 11.32
CA GLU A 216 -17.77 -22.53 10.66
C GLU A 216 -17.73 -21.01 10.93
N GLY A 217 -16.59 -20.39 10.66
CA GLY A 217 -16.39 -18.96 10.83
C GLY A 217 -14.96 -18.53 10.61
N PHE A 218 -14.63 -17.37 11.15
CA PHE A 218 -13.27 -16.84 11.18
C PHE A 218 -12.84 -16.59 12.62
N ARG A 219 -11.86 -17.36 13.09
CA ARG A 219 -11.21 -17.10 14.37
C ARG A 219 -10.38 -15.82 14.25
N LEU A 220 -10.60 -14.88 15.17
CA LEU A 220 -9.80 -13.68 15.37
C LEU A 220 -9.22 -13.67 16.78
N ASP A 221 -7.90 -13.71 16.91
CA ASP A 221 -7.23 -13.65 18.20
C ASP A 221 -6.94 -12.20 18.57
N VAL A 222 -7.77 -11.62 19.43
CA VAL A 222 -7.76 -10.17 19.69
C VAL A 222 -6.47 -9.66 20.32
N ASP A 223 -5.71 -10.54 20.96
CA ASP A 223 -4.49 -10.27 21.71
C ASP A 223 -3.20 -10.74 21.00
N VAL A 224 -3.31 -11.31 19.79
CA VAL A 224 -2.18 -11.79 19.01
C VAL A 224 -2.05 -10.96 17.73
N PRO A 225 -0.94 -10.21 17.54
CA PRO A 225 -0.70 -9.50 16.29
C PRO A 225 -0.57 -10.49 15.13
N GLU A 226 -1.07 -10.11 13.97
CA GLU A 226 -0.87 -10.91 12.75
C GLU A 226 0.63 -10.99 12.40
N GLY A 227 1.07 -12.17 11.96
CA GLY A 227 2.49 -12.51 11.86
C GLY A 227 3.29 -11.62 10.90
N THR A 228 2.67 -11.07 9.85
CA THR A 228 3.39 -10.25 8.85
C THR A 228 3.87 -8.91 9.39
N TRP A 229 3.30 -8.42 10.51
CA TRP A 229 3.66 -7.11 11.06
C TRP A 229 4.15 -7.15 12.52
N ALA A 230 4.16 -8.31 13.19
CA ALA A 230 4.64 -8.42 14.56
C ALA A 230 6.09 -7.92 14.74
N GLY A 231 6.94 -8.07 13.72
CA GLY A 231 8.31 -7.55 13.72
C GLY A 231 8.45 -6.06 13.37
N ALA A 232 7.39 -5.41 12.88
CA ALA A 232 7.45 -4.03 12.40
C ALA A 232 7.83 -3.01 13.51
N PRO A 233 7.30 -3.08 14.74
CA PRO A 233 7.65 -2.12 15.80
C PRO A 233 9.12 -2.09 16.20
N ALA A 234 9.82 -3.22 16.08
CA ALA A 234 11.23 -3.32 16.42
C ALA A 234 12.16 -2.85 15.29
N PHE A 235 11.68 -2.82 14.04
CA PHE A 235 12.50 -2.49 12.87
C PHE A 235 12.36 -1.02 12.43
N HIS A 236 11.14 -0.47 12.46
CA HIS A 236 10.82 0.83 11.88
C HIS A 236 10.92 1.98 12.88
N ASP A 237 11.42 3.13 12.41
CA ASP A 237 11.50 4.38 13.16
C ASP A 237 10.22 5.21 13.01
N ILE A 238 9.50 5.03 11.89
CA ILE A 238 8.19 5.63 11.65
C ILE A 238 7.19 4.54 11.29
N LEU A 239 6.06 4.49 11.98
CA LEU A 239 4.97 3.56 11.68
C LEU A 239 3.68 4.30 11.37
N ILE A 240 2.99 3.85 10.32
CA ILE A 240 1.66 4.32 9.93
C ILE A 240 0.72 3.13 9.94
N PHE A 241 -0.19 3.08 10.89
CA PHE A 241 -1.19 2.02 11.04
C PHE A 241 -2.52 2.39 10.39
N ASN A 242 -3.27 1.41 9.90
CA ASN A 242 -4.68 1.58 9.57
C ASN A 242 -5.44 0.24 9.64
N THR A 243 -6.76 0.32 9.85
CA THR A 243 -7.70 -0.79 9.67
C THR A 243 -9.10 -0.22 9.48
N GLY A 244 -10.00 -0.98 8.83
CA GLY A 244 -11.39 -0.54 8.69
C GLY A 244 -12.19 -1.38 7.70
N HIS A 245 -11.71 -1.51 6.47
CA HIS A 245 -12.50 -2.01 5.34
C HIS A 245 -13.15 -3.40 5.51
N TRP A 246 -12.58 -4.25 6.36
CA TRP A 246 -13.00 -5.64 6.52
C TRP A 246 -13.91 -5.88 7.72
N TRP A 247 -13.94 -4.97 8.70
CA TRP A 247 -14.71 -5.14 9.95
C TRP A 247 -16.22 -5.21 9.73
N TRP A 248 -16.73 -4.45 8.76
CA TRP A 248 -18.13 -4.47 8.34
C TRP A 248 -18.27 -4.84 6.87
N ALA A 249 -17.61 -5.92 6.45
CA ALA A 249 -17.71 -6.43 5.10
C ALA A 249 -18.35 -7.82 5.09
N PRO A 250 -19.68 -7.94 4.90
CA PRO A 250 -20.36 -9.24 4.77
C PRO A 250 -19.77 -10.12 3.66
N SER A 251 -19.23 -9.50 2.60
CA SER A 251 -18.48 -10.19 1.53
C SER A 251 -17.16 -10.84 1.98
N LYS A 252 -16.71 -10.56 3.21
CA LYS A 252 -15.51 -11.12 3.85
C LYS A 252 -15.89 -12.01 5.04
N PHE A 253 -16.75 -11.50 5.90
CA PHE A 253 -17.23 -12.17 7.10
C PHE A 253 -18.76 -12.10 7.10
N ASP A 254 -19.39 -13.15 6.58
CA ASP A 254 -20.85 -13.24 6.56
C ASP A 254 -21.34 -13.48 8.00
N PRO A 255 -22.20 -12.63 8.57
CA PRO A 255 -22.57 -12.69 9.99
C PRO A 255 -23.34 -13.98 10.36
N VAL A 256 -23.85 -14.72 9.38
CA VAL A 256 -24.59 -15.97 9.61
C VAL A 256 -23.75 -17.17 9.16
N LYS A 257 -23.25 -17.14 7.92
CA LYS A 257 -22.57 -18.29 7.30
C LYS A 257 -21.12 -18.43 7.73
N SER A 258 -20.42 -17.31 7.96
CA SER A 258 -18.99 -17.33 8.31
C SER A 258 -18.63 -16.16 9.22
N PRO A 259 -19.22 -16.11 10.43
CA PRO A 259 -19.09 -14.98 11.33
C PRO A 259 -17.67 -14.81 11.86
N MET A 260 -17.40 -13.61 12.38
CA MET A 260 -16.19 -13.36 13.16
C MET A 260 -16.36 -13.96 14.56
N LEU A 261 -15.44 -14.85 14.92
CA LEU A 261 -15.41 -15.55 16.21
C LEU A 261 -14.18 -15.07 16.95
N PHE A 262 -14.38 -14.32 18.03
CA PHE A 262 -13.30 -13.69 18.76
C PHE A 262 -12.71 -14.61 19.82
N PHE A 263 -11.39 -14.62 19.91
CA PHE A 263 -10.62 -15.41 20.87
C PHE A 263 -9.67 -14.48 21.63
N LYS A 264 -9.40 -14.83 22.88
CA LYS A 264 -8.38 -14.18 23.72
C LYS A 264 -7.66 -15.25 24.51
N LYS A 265 -6.31 -15.25 24.48
CA LYS A 265 -5.48 -16.31 25.10
C LYS A 265 -5.97 -17.72 24.72
N ASP A 266 -6.22 -17.93 23.43
CA ASP A 266 -6.70 -19.20 22.85
C ASP A 266 -8.10 -19.68 23.30
N HIS A 267 -8.84 -18.89 24.08
CA HIS A 267 -10.22 -19.21 24.48
C HIS A 267 -11.23 -18.34 23.72
N PRO A 268 -12.38 -18.88 23.31
CA PRO A 268 -13.43 -18.08 22.68
C PRO A 268 -13.99 -17.05 23.66
N VAL A 269 -14.28 -15.85 23.16
CA VAL A 269 -14.96 -14.80 23.93
C VAL A 269 -16.46 -15.11 23.96
N ILE A 270 -17.01 -15.30 25.16
CA ILE A 270 -18.40 -15.72 25.39
C ILE A 270 -19.08 -14.70 26.33
N PRO A 271 -20.33 -14.27 26.05
CA PRO A 271 -21.09 -14.57 24.82
C PRO A 271 -20.41 -14.01 23.56
N PRO A 272 -20.70 -14.58 22.36
CA PRO A 272 -20.18 -14.04 21.10
C PRO A 272 -20.47 -12.55 20.98
N ILE A 273 -19.46 -11.80 20.54
CA ILE A 273 -19.53 -10.34 20.48
C ILE A 273 -19.60 -9.86 19.03
N PRO A 274 -20.23 -8.70 18.79
CA PRO A 274 -20.27 -8.08 17.47
C PRO A 274 -18.91 -7.49 17.05
N PRO A 275 -18.70 -7.22 15.74
CA PRO A 275 -17.42 -6.74 15.20
C PRO A 275 -16.89 -5.44 15.79
N ASP A 276 -17.76 -4.53 16.24
CA ASP A 276 -17.41 -3.25 16.87
C ASP A 276 -16.72 -3.44 18.22
N VAL A 277 -17.25 -4.33 19.05
CA VAL A 277 -16.63 -4.71 20.34
C VAL A 277 -15.31 -5.43 20.09
N GLY A 278 -15.29 -6.31 19.08
CA GLY A 278 -14.07 -6.99 18.64
C GLY A 278 -12.98 -6.02 18.15
N LEU A 279 -13.34 -4.99 17.39
CA LEU A 279 -12.45 -3.92 16.96
C LEU A 279 -11.86 -3.18 18.16
N ASP A 280 -12.70 -2.78 19.12
CA ASP A 280 -12.24 -2.13 20.36
C ASP A 280 -11.23 -3.01 21.12
N MET A 281 -11.47 -4.32 21.21
CA MET A 281 -10.54 -5.27 21.83
C MET A 281 -9.22 -5.36 21.07
N VAL A 282 -9.25 -5.46 19.74
CA VAL A 282 -8.03 -5.53 18.92
C VAL A 282 -7.22 -4.24 19.03
N LEU A 283 -7.86 -3.07 18.94
CA LEU A 283 -7.17 -1.78 19.06
C LEU A 283 -6.50 -1.65 20.43
N LYS A 284 -7.18 -2.08 21.51
CA LYS A 284 -6.61 -2.09 22.86
C LYS A 284 -5.34 -2.93 22.93
N HIS A 285 -5.35 -4.17 22.43
CA HIS A 285 -4.18 -5.05 22.50
C HIS A 285 -3.08 -4.63 21.51
N MET A 286 -3.43 -4.11 20.33
CA MET A 286 -2.47 -3.52 19.39
C MET A 286 -1.72 -2.36 20.05
N VAL A 287 -2.41 -1.45 20.74
CA VAL A 287 -1.79 -0.34 21.48
C VAL A 287 -0.82 -0.85 22.55
N LEU A 288 -1.22 -1.87 23.32
CA LEU A 288 -0.34 -2.49 24.33
C LEU A 288 0.88 -3.16 23.69
N PHE A 289 0.69 -3.87 22.57
CA PHE A 289 1.76 -4.52 21.82
C PHE A 289 2.77 -3.50 21.27
N ILE A 290 2.28 -2.40 20.66
CA ILE A 290 3.14 -1.32 20.18
C ILE A 290 3.89 -0.70 21.35
N LYS A 291 3.22 -0.37 22.46
CA LYS A 291 3.88 0.25 23.63
C LYS A 291 5.04 -0.60 24.16
N LYS A 292 4.94 -1.94 24.09
CA LYS A 292 5.96 -2.87 24.58
C LYS A 292 7.12 -3.07 23.60
N ASN A 293 6.86 -3.08 22.29
CA ASN A 293 7.83 -3.55 21.28
C ASN A 293 8.40 -2.44 20.39
N LEU A 294 7.90 -1.21 20.52
CA LEU A 294 8.33 -0.10 19.69
C LEU A 294 9.71 0.43 20.10
N ARG A 295 10.54 0.77 19.11
CA ARG A 295 11.83 1.44 19.35
C ARG A 295 11.64 2.76 20.13
N PRO A 296 12.57 3.10 21.06
CA PRO A 296 12.59 4.42 21.67
C PRO A 296 12.63 5.54 20.63
N GLY A 297 11.85 6.60 20.84
CA GLY A 297 11.80 7.75 19.92
C GLY A 297 11.02 7.53 18.61
N ALA A 298 10.51 6.33 18.34
CA ALA A 298 9.79 6.07 17.10
C ALA A 298 8.49 6.90 16.98
N ILE A 299 8.25 7.40 15.77
CA ILE A 299 7.07 8.17 15.43
C ILE A 299 5.96 7.21 14.98
N LYS A 300 4.75 7.43 15.46
CA LYS A 300 3.63 6.52 15.24
C LYS A 300 2.37 7.28 14.87
N PHE A 301 1.82 6.91 13.72
CA PHE A 301 0.62 7.46 13.15
C PHE A 301 -0.45 6.39 13.03
N PHE A 302 -1.70 6.81 13.13
CA PHE A 302 -2.84 5.99 12.74
C PHE A 302 -3.67 6.73 11.70
N ARG A 303 -3.77 6.19 10.50
CA ARG A 303 -4.60 6.72 9.43
C ARG A 303 -6.05 6.28 9.65
N THR A 304 -6.97 7.22 9.71
CA THR A 304 -8.39 6.91 9.81
C THR A 304 -8.92 6.30 8.52
N GLN A 305 -10.08 5.67 8.61
CA GLN A 305 -10.74 5.07 7.48
C GLN A 305 -11.31 6.14 6.55
N SER A 306 -11.08 5.96 5.25
CA SER A 306 -11.75 6.76 4.22
C SER A 306 -12.98 6.01 3.71
N PRO A 307 -14.12 6.70 3.49
CA PRO A 307 -15.31 6.09 2.89
C PRO A 307 -15.04 5.62 1.46
N ARG A 308 -15.91 4.74 0.94
CA ARG A 308 -15.95 4.43 -0.49
C ARG A 308 -16.90 5.43 -1.16
N HIS A 309 -16.73 5.67 -2.46
CA HIS A 309 -17.46 6.73 -3.17
C HIS A 309 -18.27 6.17 -4.33
N PHE A 310 -18.86 5.00 -4.13
CA PHE A 310 -19.77 4.42 -5.12
C PHE A 310 -21.16 5.04 -5.00
N GLU A 311 -21.69 5.47 -6.14
CA GLU A 311 -23.04 5.98 -6.33
C GLU A 311 -23.87 4.98 -7.14
N GLY A 312 -25.15 4.83 -6.80
CA GLY A 312 -26.06 3.89 -7.47
C GLY A 312 -25.83 2.41 -7.11
N GLY A 313 -25.16 2.12 -6.00
CA GLY A 313 -24.89 0.77 -5.49
C GLY A 313 -23.48 0.62 -4.90
N ASP A 314 -23.16 -0.50 -4.25
CA ASP A 314 -21.78 -0.79 -3.81
C ASP A 314 -20.90 -1.30 -4.98
N TRP A 315 -19.60 -1.46 -4.74
CA TRP A 315 -18.59 -1.86 -5.73
C TRP A 315 -18.92 -3.15 -6.49
N ASN A 316 -19.73 -4.04 -5.92
CA ASN A 316 -20.18 -5.32 -6.48
C ASN A 316 -21.64 -5.32 -6.95
N GLN A 317 -22.36 -4.21 -6.81
CA GLN A 317 -23.80 -4.08 -7.10
C GLN A 317 -24.09 -3.09 -8.24
N GLY A 318 -23.09 -2.76 -9.05
CA GLY A 318 -23.25 -1.82 -10.18
C GLY A 318 -22.96 -0.36 -9.84
N GLY A 319 -22.52 -0.09 -8.60
CA GLY A 319 -22.08 1.23 -8.18
C GLY A 319 -20.98 1.82 -9.07
N THR A 320 -21.02 3.13 -9.26
CA THR A 320 -20.03 3.85 -10.07
C THR A 320 -19.40 5.01 -9.31
N CYS A 321 -18.18 5.39 -9.71
CA CYS A 321 -17.49 6.56 -9.19
C CYS A 321 -17.00 7.41 -10.36
N GLN A 322 -17.79 8.41 -10.75
CA GLN A 322 -17.53 9.28 -11.91
C GLN A 322 -17.47 10.78 -11.56
N ARG A 323 -17.52 11.13 -10.27
CA ARG A 323 -17.45 12.53 -9.85
C ARG A 323 -16.16 13.21 -10.31
N LEU A 324 -16.28 14.48 -10.69
CA LEU A 324 -15.16 15.37 -11.04
C LEU A 324 -14.73 16.25 -9.87
N GLN A 325 -15.65 16.45 -8.93
CA GLN A 325 -15.49 17.37 -7.81
C GLN A 325 -15.65 16.60 -6.48
N PRO A 326 -14.94 17.02 -5.42
CA PRO A 326 -15.22 16.66 -4.05
C PRO A 326 -16.69 16.83 -3.70
N LEU A 327 -17.15 16.09 -2.70
CA LEU A 327 -18.44 16.39 -2.09
C LEU A 327 -18.41 17.69 -1.30
N SER A 328 -19.52 18.43 -1.38
CA SER A 328 -19.86 19.47 -0.41
C SER A 328 -20.07 18.88 0.99
N PRO A 329 -19.89 19.66 2.07
CA PRO A 329 -20.17 19.23 3.43
C PRO A 329 -21.59 18.65 3.61
N GLU A 330 -22.59 19.26 2.97
CA GLU A 330 -23.98 18.83 3.04
C GLU A 330 -24.17 17.45 2.39
N GLN A 331 -23.53 17.22 1.24
CA GLN A 331 -23.55 15.91 0.58
C GLN A 331 -22.79 14.85 1.40
N VAL A 332 -21.69 15.23 2.08
CA VAL A 332 -20.95 14.35 3.00
C VAL A 332 -21.85 13.91 4.14
N GLU A 333 -22.60 14.82 4.76
CA GLU A 333 -23.57 14.46 5.81
C GLU A 333 -24.72 13.62 5.26
N GLY A 334 -25.27 13.99 4.10
CA GLY A 334 -26.35 13.24 3.46
C GLY A 334 -25.98 11.77 3.18
N LEU A 335 -24.77 11.52 2.67
CA LEU A 335 -24.33 10.19 2.25
C LEU A 335 -23.74 9.33 3.37
N PHE A 336 -23.02 9.92 4.32
CA PHE A 336 -22.23 9.16 5.29
C PHE A 336 -22.70 9.29 6.74
N SER A 337 -23.70 10.12 7.03
CA SER A 337 -24.20 10.28 8.40
C SER A 337 -24.68 8.96 8.99
N LEU A 338 -24.28 8.72 10.25
CA LEU A 338 -24.76 7.61 11.06
C LEU A 338 -26.27 7.64 11.25
N LYS A 339 -26.88 8.83 11.21
CA LYS A 339 -28.33 9.02 11.41
C LYS A 339 -29.16 8.54 10.23
N ASN A 340 -28.59 8.55 9.02
CA ASN A 340 -29.32 8.31 7.79
C ASN A 340 -29.13 6.88 7.24
N ASN A 341 -28.36 6.04 7.95
CA ASN A 341 -27.95 4.70 7.50
C ASN A 341 -27.50 4.66 6.01
N GLY A 342 -26.81 5.71 5.59
CA GLY A 342 -26.42 5.92 4.20
C GLY A 342 -25.27 5.00 3.76
N THR A 343 -25.01 4.96 2.44
CA THR A 343 -23.91 4.18 1.87
C THR A 343 -22.58 4.58 2.50
N ASN A 344 -21.80 3.63 3.00
CA ASN A 344 -20.50 3.84 3.68
C ASN A 344 -20.54 4.41 5.11
N VAL A 345 -21.69 4.34 5.78
CA VAL A 345 -21.83 4.62 7.22
C VAL A 345 -20.74 3.93 8.07
N GLU A 346 -20.33 2.72 7.66
CA GLU A 346 -19.29 1.93 8.30
C GLU A 346 -17.95 2.64 8.44
N ALA A 347 -17.58 3.51 7.50
CA ALA A 347 -16.34 4.28 7.61
C ALA A 347 -16.38 5.26 8.79
N ARG A 348 -17.54 5.89 9.05
CA ARG A 348 -17.73 6.76 10.21
C ARG A 348 -17.76 5.97 11.51
N LEU A 349 -18.44 4.82 11.53
CA LEU A 349 -18.46 3.92 12.69
C LEU A 349 -17.04 3.51 13.07
N VAL A 350 -16.27 2.96 12.13
CA VAL A 350 -14.84 2.63 12.33
C VAL A 350 -14.09 3.84 12.90
N ASN A 351 -14.25 5.02 12.31
CA ASN A 351 -13.56 6.23 12.78
C ASN A 351 -13.95 6.65 14.20
N CYS A 352 -15.21 6.44 14.62
CA CYS A 352 -15.62 6.66 16.01
C CYS A 352 -14.86 5.74 16.97
N HIS A 353 -14.76 4.44 16.66
CA HIS A 353 -13.99 3.48 17.44
C HIS A 353 -12.49 3.82 17.47
N LEU A 354 -11.91 4.17 16.32
CA LEU A 354 -10.51 4.62 16.23
C LEU A 354 -10.27 5.86 17.11
N LYS A 355 -11.10 6.91 17.00
CA LYS A 355 -10.95 8.13 17.80
C LYS A 355 -11.08 7.83 19.29
N LYS A 356 -12.02 6.96 19.69
CA LYS A 356 -12.18 6.52 21.09
C LYS A 356 -10.94 5.79 21.61
N ALA A 357 -10.42 4.83 20.85
CA ALA A 357 -9.26 4.02 21.25
C ALA A 357 -7.94 4.82 21.26
N LEU A 358 -7.81 5.80 20.36
CA LEU A 358 -6.57 6.54 20.11
C LEU A 358 -6.51 7.91 20.77
N LYS A 359 -7.54 8.32 21.53
CA LYS A 359 -7.62 9.61 22.26
C LYS A 359 -6.49 9.87 23.28
N ARG A 360 -5.71 8.84 23.65
CA ARG A 360 -4.54 8.97 24.53
C ARG A 360 -3.29 9.29 23.69
N PRO A 361 -2.20 9.87 24.22
CA PRO A 361 -1.05 10.34 23.43
C PRO A 361 -0.19 9.22 22.80
N VAL A 362 -0.80 8.06 22.53
CA VAL A 362 -0.12 6.88 22.02
C VAL A 362 0.12 7.00 20.51
N LEU A 363 -0.79 7.54 19.68
CA LEU A 363 -0.56 7.70 18.24
C LEU A 363 -1.06 9.05 17.74
N LYS A 364 -0.37 9.64 16.77
CA LYS A 364 -0.86 10.81 16.02
C LYS A 364 -1.87 10.35 14.98
N THR A 365 -3.06 10.93 14.96
CA THR A 365 -4.08 10.57 13.96
C THR A 365 -3.81 11.30 12.64
N LEU A 366 -3.78 10.55 11.54
CA LEU A 366 -3.78 11.09 10.19
C LEU A 366 -5.21 10.98 9.64
N GLU A 367 -5.93 12.10 9.69
CA GLU A 367 -7.25 12.19 9.06
C GLU A 367 -7.04 12.60 7.59
N PRO A 368 -7.43 11.77 6.61
CA PRO A 368 -7.58 12.29 5.26
C PRO A 368 -8.66 13.37 5.33
N GLY A 369 -8.44 14.52 4.67
CA GLY A 369 -9.41 15.61 4.67
C GLY A 369 -10.83 15.07 4.47
N LEU A 370 -11.71 15.35 5.44
CA LEU A 370 -13.03 14.71 5.55
C LEU A 370 -13.98 15.10 4.40
N SER A 371 -13.81 16.28 3.80
CA SER A 371 -14.41 16.58 2.49
C SER A 371 -13.60 15.82 1.45
N MET A 372 -14.25 15.17 0.50
CA MET A 372 -13.72 14.00 -0.20
C MET A 372 -12.67 14.29 -1.27
N GLN A 373 -11.69 13.41 -1.39
CA GLN A 373 -10.86 13.34 -2.60
C GLN A 373 -11.78 12.91 -3.77
N PRO A 374 -11.68 13.52 -4.96
CA PRO A 374 -12.29 12.98 -6.16
C PRO A 374 -11.77 11.54 -6.34
N ASP A 375 -12.64 10.55 -6.18
CA ASP A 375 -12.18 9.20 -5.94
C ASP A 375 -11.66 8.53 -7.24
N LEU A 376 -10.42 8.04 -7.16
CA LEU A 376 -9.71 7.28 -8.19
C LEU A 376 -10.12 5.78 -8.19
N THR A 377 -11.20 5.39 -7.51
CA THR A 377 -11.70 4.02 -7.53
C THR A 377 -12.26 3.59 -8.90
N LYS A 378 -12.13 2.29 -9.16
CA LYS A 378 -12.31 1.67 -10.48
C LYS A 378 -13.76 1.20 -10.74
N LYS A 379 -14.19 1.24 -12.01
CA LYS A 379 -15.17 0.29 -12.60
C LYS A 379 -14.48 -1.06 -12.85
N ARG A 380 -14.93 -2.14 -12.22
CA ARG A 380 -14.52 -3.51 -12.63
C ARG A 380 -15.38 -3.89 -13.85
N LYS A 381 -14.82 -3.91 -15.06
CA LYS A 381 -15.49 -4.58 -16.20
C LYS A 381 -15.66 -6.05 -15.82
N LYS A 382 -16.91 -6.49 -15.63
CA LYS A 382 -17.27 -7.89 -15.44
C LYS A 382 -16.86 -8.61 -16.72
N LYS A 383 -15.82 -9.45 -16.67
CA LYS A 383 -15.53 -10.39 -17.76
C LYS A 383 -16.61 -11.46 -17.64
N GLU A 384 -17.70 -11.31 -18.38
CA GLU A 384 -18.63 -12.41 -18.60
C GLU A 384 -17.85 -13.52 -19.30
N ARG A 385 -17.44 -14.53 -18.54
CA ARG A 385 -17.13 -15.83 -19.11
C ARG A 385 -18.47 -16.41 -19.57
N LYS A 386 -18.82 -16.19 -20.84
CA LYS A 386 -19.74 -17.09 -21.55
C LYS A 386 -19.14 -18.49 -21.42
N LYS A 387 -19.73 -19.32 -20.54
CA LYS A 387 -19.64 -20.78 -20.68
C LYS A 387 -20.27 -21.08 -22.04
N LYS A 388 -19.45 -21.38 -23.05
CA LYS A 388 -19.93 -22.16 -24.18
C LYS A 388 -20.15 -23.58 -23.64
N GLY A 389 -21.33 -24.11 -23.91
CA GLY A 389 -21.74 -25.47 -23.57
C GLY A 389 -20.97 -26.52 -24.34
#